data_AF-A0A1N6UVP0-F1
#
_entry.id   AF-A0A1N6UVP0-F1
#
_cell.length_a   1.000
_cell.length_b   1.000
_cell.length_c   1.000
_cell.angle_alpha   90.00
_cell.angle_beta   90.00
_cell.angle_gamma   90.00
#
_symmetry.space_group_name_H-M   'P 1'
#
loop_
_entity.id
_entity.type
_entity.pdbx_description
1 polymer ?
#
loop_
_entity_poly.entity_id
_entity_poly.type
_entity_poly.pdbx_seq_one_letter_code
_entity_poly.pdbx_strand_id
1 'polypeptide(L)'
;MIVKIFDLETKLGIKIIEGLKSKGWKQTKQYSPFAFDKGIDFDSYTLIKDGLKLTFEWCNWFEWEVKGSPDALETLAIEYSLKIENGPVNISIL
;
A
#
# COMPACT_ATOMS: atom_id res chain seq x y z
N MET A 1 7.32 3.60 16.18
CA MET A 1 7.17 4.44 14.97
C MET A 1 6.40 3.61 13.96
N ILE A 2 5.45 4.20 13.25
CA ILE A 2 4.82 3.53 12.10
C ILE A 2 5.64 3.93 10.88
N VAL A 3 6.16 2.93 10.18
CA VAL A 3 6.93 3.10 8.96
C VAL A 3 5.97 2.88 7.79
N LYS A 4 5.88 3.85 6.88
CA LYS A 4 5.01 3.77 5.70
C LYS A 4 5.57 4.54 4.53
N ILE A 5 5.07 4.26 3.34
CA ILE A 5 5.22 5.13 2.16
C ILE A 5 3.91 5.90 2.02
N PHE A 6 3.99 7.21 1.83
CA PHE A 6 2.84 8.10 1.69
C PHE A 6 2.95 8.91 0.39
N ASP A 7 1.85 9.51 -0.02
CA ASP A 7 1.75 10.38 -1.21
C ASP A 7 2.23 9.70 -2.51
N LEU A 8 1.97 8.39 -2.62
CA LEU A 8 2.34 7.61 -3.79
C LEU A 8 1.32 7.85 -4.91
N GLU A 9 1.71 8.62 -5.91
CA GLU A 9 0.87 9.02 -7.05
C GLU A 9 0.04 7.86 -7.62
N THR A 10 -1.24 8.12 -7.91
CA THR A 10 -2.25 7.13 -8.25
C THR A 10 -1.80 6.15 -9.33
N LYS A 11 -1.25 6.64 -10.45
CA LYS A 11 -0.83 5.78 -11.56
C LYS A 11 0.40 4.96 -11.18
N LEU A 12 1.35 5.54 -10.47
CA LEU A 12 2.51 4.82 -9.96
C LEU A 12 2.09 3.72 -8.97
N GLY A 13 1.16 3.99 -8.05
CA GLY A 13 0.64 2.98 -7.13
C GLY A 13 -0.01 1.79 -7.85
N ILE A 14 -0.86 2.06 -8.85
CA ILE A 14 -1.45 1.01 -9.69
C ILE A 14 -0.36 0.22 -10.42
N LYS A 15 0.61 0.91 -11.04
CA LYS A 15 1.73 0.27 -11.74
C LYS A 15 2.54 -0.64 -10.81
N ILE A 16 2.78 -0.21 -9.58
CA ILE A 16 3.48 -1.00 -8.57
C ILE A 16 2.67 -2.24 -8.19
N ILE A 17 1.37 -2.09 -7.91
CA ILE A 17 0.49 -3.21 -7.54
C ILE A 17 0.51 -4.29 -8.64
N GLU A 18 0.35 -3.90 -9.90
CA GLU A 18 0.40 -4.84 -11.03
C GLU A 18 1.80 -5.43 -11.24
N GLY A 19 2.85 -4.61 -11.08
CA GLY A 19 4.23 -5.06 -11.08
C GLY A 19 4.50 -6.14 -10.04
N LEU A 20 4.07 -5.93 -8.79
CA LEU A 20 4.20 -6.89 -7.70
C LEU A 20 3.44 -8.19 -8.01
N LYS A 21 2.20 -8.11 -8.51
CA LYS A 21 1.43 -9.29 -8.93
C LYS A 21 2.18 -10.10 -9.99
N SER A 22 2.74 -9.44 -11.02
CA SER A 22 3.54 -10.11 -12.05
C SER A 22 4.81 -10.78 -11.49
N LYS A 23 5.36 -10.26 -10.38
CA LYS A 23 6.52 -10.81 -9.65
C LYS A 23 6.16 -11.89 -8.63
N GLY A 24 4.92 -12.39 -8.68
CA GLY A 24 4.44 -13.49 -7.85
C GLY A 24 3.90 -13.09 -6.48
N TRP A 25 3.69 -11.79 -6.22
CA TRP A 25 2.94 -11.38 -5.04
C TRP A 25 1.47 -11.74 -5.20
N LYS A 26 0.91 -12.40 -4.19
CA LYS A 26 -0.49 -12.84 -4.21
C LYS A 26 -1.37 -11.80 -3.54
N GLN A 27 -2.43 -11.37 -4.23
CA GLN A 27 -3.47 -10.56 -3.63
C GLN A 27 -4.32 -11.42 -2.70
N THR A 28 -4.28 -11.12 -1.41
CA THR A 28 -4.98 -11.89 -0.36
C THR A 28 -6.18 -11.16 0.20
N LYS A 29 -6.22 -9.83 0.06
CA LYS A 29 -7.36 -9.00 0.41
C LYS A 29 -7.48 -7.86 -0.60
N GLN A 30 -8.70 -7.40 -0.83
CA GLN A 30 -8.97 -6.16 -1.55
C GLN A 30 -10.22 -5.51 -0.97
N TYR A 31 -10.36 -4.21 -1.18
CA TYR A 31 -11.65 -3.54 -0.99
C TYR A 31 -12.70 -4.20 -1.90
N SER A 32 -13.93 -4.30 -1.40
CA SER A 32 -14.98 -5.11 -2.04
C SER A 32 -15.17 -4.71 -3.51
N PRO A 33 -15.04 -5.66 -4.47
CA PRO A 33 -15.28 -5.38 -5.88
C PRO A 33 -16.68 -4.85 -6.20
N PHE A 34 -17.64 -5.07 -5.30
CA PHE A 34 -19.04 -4.66 -5.44
C PHE A 34 -19.39 -3.41 -4.64
N ALA A 35 -18.41 -2.80 -3.94
CA ALA A 35 -18.65 -1.54 -3.25
C ALA A 35 -18.84 -0.42 -4.27
N PHE A 36 -19.89 0.39 -4.09
CA PHE A 36 -20.28 1.43 -5.04
C PHE A 36 -19.23 2.55 -5.15
N ASP A 37 -18.42 2.74 -4.13
CA ASP A 37 -17.40 3.78 -3.98
C ASP A 37 -15.98 3.27 -4.32
N LYS A 38 -15.85 2.02 -4.75
CA LYS A 38 -14.55 1.43 -5.11
C LYS A 38 -13.90 2.17 -6.27
N GLY A 39 -12.69 2.66 -6.06
CA GLY A 39 -11.94 3.45 -7.05
C GLY A 39 -12.56 4.82 -7.35
N ILE A 40 -13.56 5.22 -6.56
CA ILE A 40 -14.17 6.55 -6.60
C ILE A 40 -13.77 7.32 -5.36
N ASP A 41 -14.12 6.82 -4.17
CA ASP A 41 -13.76 7.44 -2.88
C ASP A 41 -12.68 6.64 -2.16
N PHE A 42 -12.61 5.32 -2.37
CA PHE A 42 -11.66 4.46 -1.68
C PHE A 42 -11.28 3.22 -2.50
N ASP A 43 -10.05 2.74 -2.33
CA ASP A 43 -9.65 1.41 -2.72
C ASP A 43 -8.54 0.86 -1.81
N SER A 44 -8.42 -0.46 -1.73
CA SER A 44 -7.30 -1.09 -1.04
C SER A 44 -6.97 -2.47 -1.58
N TYR A 45 -5.69 -2.82 -1.46
CA TYR A 45 -5.16 -4.12 -1.86
C TYR A 45 -4.15 -4.60 -0.82
N THR A 46 -4.23 -5.86 -0.42
CA THR A 46 -3.19 -6.53 0.40
C THR A 46 -2.51 -7.61 -0.44
N LEU A 47 -1.20 -7.50 -0.57
CA LEU A 47 -0.33 -8.40 -1.32
C LEU A 47 0.62 -9.11 -0.34
N ILE A 48 0.81 -10.42 -0.54
CA ILE A 48 1.71 -11.25 0.27
C ILE A 48 2.64 -12.07 -0.64
N LYS A 49 3.92 -12.16 -0.25
CA LYS A 49 4.92 -13.03 -0.88
C LYS A 49 5.96 -13.44 0.16
N ASP A 50 6.25 -14.73 0.26
CA ASP A 50 7.34 -15.27 1.10
C ASP A 50 7.33 -14.74 2.56
N GLY A 51 6.12 -14.61 3.15
CA GLY A 51 5.93 -14.08 4.51
C GLY A 51 5.95 -12.55 4.62
N LEU A 52 6.34 -11.83 3.56
CA LEU A 52 6.26 -10.38 3.47
C LEU A 52 4.84 -9.93 3.11
N LYS A 53 4.43 -8.79 3.65
CA LYS A 53 3.10 -8.21 3.44
C LYS A 53 3.20 -6.73 3.12
N LEU A 54 2.47 -6.33 2.08
CA LEU A 54 2.21 -4.93 1.72
C LEU A 54 0.69 -4.71 1.65
N THR A 55 0.22 -3.62 2.23
CA THR A 55 -1.15 -3.12 2.11
C THR A 55 -1.10 -1.74 1.48
N PHE A 56 -1.79 -1.60 0.35
CA PHE A 56 -2.02 -0.36 -0.36
C PHE A 56 -3.42 0.12 0.00
N GLU A 57 -3.54 1.38 0.41
CA GLU A 57 -4.81 2.07 0.66
C GLU A 57 -4.80 3.38 -0.13
N TRP A 58 -5.90 3.69 -0.79
CA TRP A 58 -6.08 4.91 -1.58
C TRP A 58 -7.43 5.51 -1.28
N CYS A 59 -7.51 6.83 -1.33
CA CYS A 59 -8.78 7.53 -1.31
C CYS A 59 -8.77 8.70 -2.29
N ASN A 60 -9.91 9.33 -2.54
CA ASN A 60 -9.95 10.48 -3.44
C ASN A 60 -9.34 11.76 -2.89
N TRP A 61 -9.20 11.87 -1.57
CA TRP A 61 -8.60 13.04 -0.92
C TRP A 61 -7.07 12.96 -0.82
N PHE A 62 -6.52 11.74 -0.83
CA PHE A 62 -5.10 11.46 -0.65
C PHE A 62 -4.66 10.34 -1.58
N GLU A 63 -3.46 10.47 -2.13
CA GLU A 63 -2.83 9.43 -2.95
C GLU A 63 -2.58 8.13 -2.18
N TRP A 64 -1.95 7.13 -2.81
CA TRP A 64 -1.72 5.83 -2.17
C TRP A 64 -0.86 5.96 -0.90
N GLU A 65 -1.27 5.25 0.14
CA GLU A 65 -0.47 4.92 1.31
C GLU A 65 -0.12 3.43 1.30
N VAL A 66 1.14 3.11 1.60
CA VAL A 66 1.62 1.72 1.66
C VAL A 66 2.14 1.42 3.06
N LYS A 67 1.56 0.38 3.65
CA LYS A 67 1.94 -0.18 4.97
C LYS A 67 2.45 -1.60 4.79
N GLY A 68 3.33 -2.06 5.67
CA GLY A 68 3.86 -3.42 5.58
C GLY A 68 4.88 -3.74 6.66
N SER A 69 5.50 -4.90 6.56
CA SER A 69 6.71 -5.18 7.33
C SER A 69 7.85 -4.26 6.88
N PRO A 70 8.77 -3.85 7.78
CA PRO A 70 9.90 -2.99 7.42
C PRO A 70 10.67 -3.49 6.19
N ASP A 71 11.05 -4.77 6.17
CA ASP A 71 11.77 -5.40 5.05
C ASP A 71 11.02 -5.29 3.70
N ALA A 72 9.68 -5.37 3.74
CA ALA A 72 8.86 -5.27 2.53
C ALA A 72 8.81 -3.82 2.02
N LEU A 73 8.69 -2.86 2.93
CA LEU A 73 8.68 -1.44 2.61
C LEU A 73 10.05 -0.97 2.11
N GLU A 74 11.15 -1.41 2.75
CA GLU A 74 12.51 -1.12 2.30
C GLU A 74 12.79 -1.68 0.91
N THR A 75 12.43 -2.95 0.67
CA THR A 75 12.59 -3.57 -0.65
C THR A 75 11.80 -2.80 -1.72
N LEU A 76 10.55 -2.44 -1.42
CA LEU A 76 9.71 -1.68 -2.34
C LEU A 76 10.27 -0.28 -2.60
N ALA A 77 10.75 0.40 -1.56
CA ALA A 77 11.30 1.74 -1.65
C ALA A 77 12.59 1.76 -2.48
N ILE A 78 13.47 0.76 -2.33
CA ILE A 78 14.67 0.63 -3.15
C ILE A 78 14.29 0.37 -4.61
N GLU A 79 13.39 -0.58 -4.86
CA GLU A 79 13.00 -0.98 -6.23
C GLU A 79 12.37 0.17 -7.03
N TYR A 80 11.56 1.00 -6.38
CA TYR A 80 10.81 2.08 -7.04
C TYR A 80 11.33 3.48 -6.69
N SER A 81 12.47 3.59 -6.00
CA SER A 81 13.06 4.87 -5.55
C SER A 81 12.08 5.73 -4.74
N LEU A 82 11.36 5.11 -3.81
CA LEU A 82 10.35 5.76 -2.96
C LEU A 82 10.95 6.22 -1.64
N LYS A 83 10.32 7.22 -1.02
CA LYS A 83 10.68 7.67 0.33
C LYS A 83 9.82 6.95 1.36
N ILE A 84 10.48 6.47 2.41
CA ILE A 84 9.83 5.94 3.59
C ILE A 84 9.71 7.06 4.62
N GLU A 85 8.50 7.23 5.16
CA GLU A 85 8.21 8.18 6.21
C GLU A 85 8.11 7.48 7.56
N ASN A 86 8.69 8.13 8.58
CA ASN A 86 8.60 7.71 9.97
C ASN A 86 7.54 8.56 10.67
N GLY A 87 6.33 8.03 10.83
CA GLY A 87 5.27 8.69 11.57
C GLY A 87 5.36 8.45 13.08
N PRO A 88 4.92 9.41 13.92
CA PRO A 88 4.66 9.13 15.33
C PRO A 88 3.62 8.00 15.44
N VAL A 89 3.73 7.16 16.46
CA VAL A 89 2.68 6.17 16.74
C VAL A 89 1.46 6.95 17.21
N ASN A 90 0.44 7.06 16.37
CA ASN A 90 -0.85 7.57 16.82
C ASN A 90 -1.52 6.45 17.62
N ILE A 91 -1.31 6.49 18.94
CA ILE A 91 -2.13 5.75 19.89
C ILE A 91 -3.43 6.54 19.98
N SER A 92 -4.40 6.24 19.12
CA SER A 92 -5.78 6.67 19.38
C SER A 92 -6.21 5.95 20.66
N ILE A 93 -6.08 6.63 21.80
CA ILE A 93 -6.71 6.23 23.05
C ILE A 93 -8.17 6.62 22.90
N LEU A 94 -9.02 5.57 22.87
CA LEU A 94 -10.49 5.55 22.99
C LEU A 94 -11.31 6.24 21.89
#